data_AF-A0A3G5UD18-F1
#
_entry.id   AF-A0A3G5UD18-F1
#
_cell.length_a   1.000
_cell.length_b   1.000
_cell.length_c   1.000
_cell.angle_alpha   90.00
_cell.angle_beta   90.00
_cell.angle_gamma   90.00
#
_symmetry.space_group_name_H-M   'P 1'
#
loop_
_entity.id
_entity.type
_entity.pdbx_description
1 polymer ?
#
loop_
_entity_poly.entity_id
_entity_poly.type
_entity_poly.pdbx_seq_one_letter_code
_entity_poly.pdbx_strand_id
1 'polypeptide(L)'
;MQVYCSNCDKDYDMQPQVVQLPNRIEKCYFICPHCGHEHVAAYVNDKIRKHQLDIAKYYERINKKNLAIEDEMKRLRERMEGSK
;
A
#
# COMPACT_ATOMS: atom_id res chain seq x y z
N MET A 1 10.48 -5.15 3.43
CA MET A 1 9.28 -6.00 3.38
C MET A 1 9.78 -7.40 3.08
N GLN A 2 9.53 -8.37 3.96
CA GLN A 2 9.88 -9.75 3.67
C GLN A 2 8.92 -10.32 2.64
N VAL A 3 9.46 -11.04 1.66
CA VAL A 3 8.70 -11.75 0.64
C VAL A 3 9.26 -13.15 0.48
N TYR A 4 8.36 -14.07 0.10
CA TYR A 4 8.67 -15.45 -0.22
C TYR A 4 9.00 -15.59 -1.71
N CYS A 5 10.13 -16.20 -2.05
CA CYS A 5 10.46 -16.55 -3.44
C CYS A 5 9.80 -17.87 -3.82
N SER A 6 8.80 -17.83 -4.71
CA SER A 6 8.15 -19.05 -5.23
C SER A 6 9.03 -19.90 -6.16
N ASN A 7 10.24 -19.43 -6.50
CA ASN A 7 11.16 -20.15 -7.37
C ASN A 7 12.21 -20.95 -6.60
N CYS A 8 12.65 -20.47 -5.43
CA CYS A 8 13.68 -21.15 -4.62
C CYS A 8 13.26 -21.38 -3.17
N ASP A 9 12.00 -21.14 -2.85
CA ASP A 9 11.34 -21.38 -1.56
C ASP A 9 12.06 -20.76 -0.35
N LYS A 10 12.66 -19.59 -0.57
CA LYS A 10 13.36 -18.82 0.47
C LYS A 10 12.73 -17.45 0.65
N ASP A 11 12.67 -17.03 1.89
CA ASP A 11 12.33 -15.66 2.24
C ASP A 11 13.52 -14.73 2.08
N TYR A 12 13.23 -13.47 1.77
CA TYR A 12 14.23 -12.41 1.67
C TYR A 12 13.60 -11.03 1.83
N ASP A 13 14.43 -10.05 2.17
CA ASP A 13 14.05 -8.65 2.16
C ASP A 13 13.99 -8.12 0.73
N MET A 14 12.77 -7.86 0.26
CA MET A 14 12.52 -7.36 -1.08
C MET A 14 13.09 -5.95 -1.28
N GLN A 15 13.87 -5.79 -2.34
CA GLN A 15 14.29 -4.49 -2.86
C GLN A 15 13.54 -4.22 -4.18
N PRO A 16 12.48 -3.38 -4.17
CA PRO A 16 11.73 -3.06 -5.37
C PRO A 16 12.56 -2.22 -6.34
N GLN A 17 12.40 -2.51 -7.62
CA GLN A 17 13.03 -1.83 -8.74
C GLN A 17 11.96 -1.37 -9.72
N VAL A 18 12.23 -0.27 -10.42
CA VAL A 18 11.36 0.26 -11.45
C VAL A 18 12.20 0.57 -12.68
N VAL A 19 11.76 0.07 -13.83
CA VAL A 19 12.36 0.40 -15.13
C VAL A 19 11.30 0.99 -16.06
N GLN A 20 11.70 2.02 -16.81
CA GLN A 20 10.87 2.61 -17.85
C GLN A 20 10.96 1.78 -19.12
N LEU A 21 9.81 1.41 -19.66
CA LEU A 21 9.63 0.72 -20.93
C LEU A 21 9.05 1.68 -21.97
N PRO A 22 9.08 1.32 -23.27
CA PRO A 22 8.41 2.11 -24.31
C PRO A 22 6.93 2.36 -24.01
N ASN A 23 6.37 3.40 -24.62
CA ASN A 23 4.97 3.80 -24.47
C ASN A 23 4.57 4.25 -23.05
N ARG A 24 5.52 4.81 -22.28
CA ARG A 24 5.30 5.32 -20.92
C ARG A 24 4.74 4.25 -19.97
N ILE A 25 5.31 3.05 -20.09
CA ILE A 25 4.99 1.93 -19.22
C ILE A 25 6.15 1.79 -18.24
N GLU A 26 5.85 1.65 -16.95
CA GLU A 26 6.83 1.30 -15.95
C GLU A 26 6.65 -0.18 -15.58
N LYS A 27 7.75 -0.93 -15.53
CA LYS A 27 7.78 -2.28 -14.94
C LYS A 27 8.32 -2.16 -13.53
N CYS A 28 7.48 -2.48 -12.55
CA CYS A 28 7.86 -2.63 -11.16
C CYS A 28 8.18 -4.10 -10.91
N TYR A 29 9.39 -4.40 -10.47
CA TYR A 29 9.87 -5.77 -10.26
C TYR A 29 10.84 -5.84 -9.09
N PHE A 30 11.24 -7.04 -8.71
CA PHE A 30 12.29 -7.27 -7.73
C PHE A 30 13.00 -8.59 -8.05
N ILE A 31 14.26 -8.70 -7.66
CA ILE A 31 15.08 -9.87 -7.96
C ILE A 31 15.33 -10.63 -6.67
N CYS A 32 15.10 -11.94 -6.68
CA CYS A 32 15.47 -12.80 -5.57
C CYS A 32 17.01 -12.86 -5.46
N PRO A 33 17.61 -12.48 -4.31
CA PRO A 33 19.06 -12.49 -4.16
C PRO A 33 19.64 -13.91 -4.10
N HIS A 34 18.81 -14.92 -3.85
CA HIS A 34 19.25 -16.31 -3.70
C HIS A 34 19.36 -17.06 -5.03
N CYS A 35 18.45 -16.78 -5.97
CA CYS A 35 18.36 -17.52 -7.24
C CYS A 35 18.39 -16.63 -8.49
N GLY A 36 18.41 -15.31 -8.32
CA GLY A 36 18.41 -14.35 -9.43
C GLY A 36 17.09 -14.25 -10.19
N HIS A 37 16.04 -14.95 -9.76
CA HIS A 37 14.73 -14.90 -10.43
C HIS A 37 14.12 -13.50 -10.33
N GLU A 38 13.68 -12.97 -11.48
CA GLU A 38 12.96 -11.70 -11.55
C GLU A 38 11.48 -11.93 -11.30
N HIS A 39 10.95 -11.30 -10.26
CA HIS A 39 9.52 -11.28 -9.97
C HIS A 39 8.95 -9.93 -10.39
N VAL A 40 8.04 -9.94 -11.36
CA VAL A 40 7.32 -8.73 -11.81
C VAL A 40 6.12 -8.50 -10.90
N ALA A 41 6.09 -7.35 -10.22
CA ALA A 41 4.99 -6.97 -9.34
C ALA A 41 3.83 -6.33 -10.11
N ALA A 42 4.15 -5.43 -11.04
CA ALA A 42 3.15 -4.73 -11.84
C ALA A 42 3.75 -4.08 -13.09
N TYR A 43 2.89 -3.90 -14.09
CA TYR A 43 3.08 -2.90 -15.14
C TYR A 43 2.11 -1.75 -14.91
N VAL A 44 2.62 -0.52 -14.96
CA VAL A 44 1.83 0.67 -14.67
C VAL A 44 2.09 1.75 -15.71
N ASN A 45 1.13 2.65 -15.87
CA ASN A 45 1.26 3.84 -16.72
C ASN A 45 0.65 5.04 -16.00
N ASP A 46 0.71 6.21 -16.62
CA ASP A 46 0.20 7.48 -16.08
C ASP A 46 -1.26 7.38 -15.61
N LYS A 47 -2.11 6.63 -16.34
CA LYS A 47 -3.52 6.45 -15.97
C LYS A 47 -3.67 5.65 -14.69
N ILE A 48 -2.96 4.53 -14.57
CA ILE A 48 -2.96 3.69 -13.36
C ILE A 48 -2.40 4.48 -12.17
N ARG A 49 -1.28 5.20 -12.36
CA ARG A 49 -0.68 6.06 -11.31
C ARG A 49 -1.66 7.12 -10.82
N LYS A 50 -2.40 7.76 -11.73
CA LYS A 50 -3.44 8.72 -11.34
C LYS A 50 -4.51 8.09 -10.44
N HIS A 51 -5.01 6.91 -10.81
CA HIS A 51 -6.01 6.21 -9.99
C HIS A 51 -5.46 5.79 -8.62
N GLN A 52 -4.22 5.31 -8.55
CA GLN A 52 -3.56 4.99 -7.27
C GLN A 52 -3.46 6.22 -6.36
N LEU A 53 -3.12 7.39 -6.91
CA LEU A 53 -3.07 8.65 -6.15
C LEU A 53 -4.46 9.08 -5.66
N ASP A 54 -5.50 8.94 -6.48
CA ASP A 54 -6.85 9.29 -6.09
C ASP A 54 -7.36 8.36 -4.97
N ILE A 55 -7.08 7.05 -5.06
CA ILE A 55 -7.37 6.08 -4.00
C ILE A 55 -6.68 6.50 -2.68
N ALA A 56 -5.39 6.85 -2.72
CA ALA A 56 -4.67 7.29 -1.52
C ALA A 56 -5.31 8.53 -0.87
N LYS A 57 -5.76 9.50 -1.67
CA LYS A 57 -6.48 10.69 -1.18
C LYS A 57 -7.81 10.32 -0.54
N TYR A 58 -8.55 9.37 -1.10
CA TYR A 58 -9.82 8.93 -0.51
C TYR A 58 -9.59 8.22 0.83
N TYR A 59 -8.59 7.35 0.93
CA TYR A 59 -8.22 6.70 2.19
C TYR A 59 -7.87 7.73 3.27
N GLU A 60 -7.09 8.76 2.94
CA GLU A 60 -6.76 9.82 3.90
C GLU A 60 -8.02 10.55 4.42
N ARG A 61 -8.96 10.87 3.52
CA ARG A 61 -10.22 11.53 3.88
C ARG A 61 -11.08 10.64 4.77
N ILE A 62 -11.20 9.36 4.44
CA ILE A 62 -11.95 8.37 5.24
C ILE A 62 -11.33 8.27 6.64
N ASN A 63 -10.00 8.15 6.73
CA ASN A 63 -9.30 8.05 8.01
C ASN A 63 -9.55 9.27 8.90
N LYS A 64 -9.50 10.49 8.34
CA LYS A 64 -9.84 11.73 9.07
C LYS A 64 -11.27 11.73 9.60
N LYS A 65 -12.22 11.19 8.83
CA LYS A 65 -13.62 11.06 9.27
C LYS A 65 -13.77 10.01 10.37
N ASN A 66 -13.07 8.89 10.28
CA ASN A 66 -13.08 7.86 11.31
C ASN A 66 -12.56 8.39 12.65
N LEU A 67 -11.45 9.15 12.65
CA LEU A 67 -10.94 9.79 13.88
C LEU A 67 -11.97 10.74 14.51
N ALA A 68 -12.64 11.55 13.69
CA ALA A 68 -13.69 12.45 14.18
C ALA A 68 -14.90 11.69 14.76
N ILE A 69 -15.24 10.53 14.17
CA ILE A 69 -16.29 9.65 14.68
C ILE A 69 -15.87 9.06 16.04
N GLU A 70 -14.63 8.57 16.15
CA GLU A 70 -14.09 8.02 17.40
C GLU A 70 -14.09 9.06 18.53
N ASP A 71 -13.66 10.29 18.23
CA ASP A 71 -13.68 11.41 19.18
C ASP A 71 -15.10 11.72 19.66
N GLU A 72 -16.09 11.75 18.76
CA GLU A 72 -17.48 12.01 19.14
C GLU A 72 -18.07 10.85 19.96
N MET A 73 -17.78 9.61 19.57
CA MET A 73 -18.19 8.43 20.36
C MET A 73 -17.64 8.50 21.79
N LYS A 74 -16.39 8.93 21.97
CA LYS A 74 -15.78 9.11 23.29
C LYS A 74 -16.52 10.18 24.10
N ARG A 75 -16.78 11.35 23.52
CA ARG A 75 -17.53 12.45 24.18
C ARG A 75 -18.93 12.01 24.60
N LEU A 76 -19.63 11.28 23.73
CA LEU A 76 -20.95 10.76 24.03
C LEU A 76 -20.91 9.76 25.20
N ARG A 77 -19.92 8.87 25.24
CA ARG A 77 -19.73 7.94 26.36
C ARG A 77 -19.53 8.69 27.69
N GLU A 78 -18.61 9.66 27.71
CA GLU A 78 -18.34 10.47 28.91
C GLU A 78 -19.59 11.19 29.42
N ARG A 79 -20.42 11.74 28.52
CA ARG A 79 -21.70 12.38 28.89
C ARG A 79 -22.71 11.41 29.48
N MET A 80 -22.84 10.22 28.91
CA MET A 80 -23.82 9.22 29.34
C MET A 80 -23.41 8.51 30.64
N GLU A 81 -22.12 8.24 30.82
CA GLU A 81 -21.58 7.53 31.98
C GLU A 81 -21.22 8.46 33.15
N GLY A 82 -20.82 9.71 32.88
CA GLY A 82 -20.51 10.74 33.88
C GLY A 82 -21.71 11.49 34.45
N SER A 83 -22.94 11.17 34.03
CA SER A 83 -24.19 11.69 34.61
C SER A 83 -24.72 10.82 35.78
N LYS A 84 -23.85 10.10 36.48
CA LYS A 84 -24.15 9.36 37.71
C LYS A 84 -23.47 9.98 38.92
#